data_AF-A0A1F6W787-F1
#
_entry.id   AF-A0A1F6W787-F1
#
_cell.length_a   1.000
_cell.length_b   1.000
_cell.length_c   1.000
_cell.angle_alpha   90.00
_cell.angle_beta   90.00
_cell.angle_gamma   90.00
#
_symmetry.space_group_name_H-M   'P 1'
#
loop_
_entity.id
_entity.type
_entity.pdbx_description
1 polymer ?
#
loop_
_entity_poly.entity_id
_entity_poly.type
_entity_poly.pdbx_seq_one_letter_code
_entity_poly.pdbx_strand_id
1 'polypeptide(L)'
;MSPKIKNIIIFVGIAAVFILIYIFFIKKPQPQADLVSSSNPTFSSFSSIPDTMISNQRPLIAKDFLSLLLNVKNIKLDDAIFSDSAFNNLRDSSIILIPDGNEGRPNPFAPLGTDNVEAPI
;
A
#
# COMPACT_ATOMS: atom_id res chain seq x y z
N MET A 1 -21.41 -52.67 16.70
CA MET A 1 -20.46 -52.28 15.63
C MET A 1 -19.64 -53.49 15.22
N SER A 2 -19.48 -53.75 13.93
CA SER A 2 -18.68 -54.88 13.47
C SER A 2 -17.19 -54.63 13.79
N PRO A 3 -16.42 -55.67 14.15
CA PRO A 3 -15.02 -55.51 14.56
C PRO A 3 -14.16 -54.82 13.50
N LYS A 4 -14.50 -54.98 12.21
CA LYS A 4 -13.85 -54.29 11.08
C LYS A 4 -14.03 -52.77 11.13
N ILE A 5 -15.23 -52.29 11.45
CA ILE A 5 -15.52 -50.86 11.57
C ILE A 5 -14.74 -50.23 12.74
N LYS A 6 -14.61 -50.95 13.86
CA LYS A 6 -13.89 -50.45 15.05
C LYS A 6 -12.39 -50.24 14.75
N ASN A 7 -11.76 -51.18 14.05
CA ASN A 7 -10.35 -51.08 13.69
C ASN A 7 -10.09 -49.94 12.68
N ILE A 8 -11.01 -49.70 11.75
CA ILE A 8 -10.94 -48.57 10.82
C ILE A 8 -11.00 -47.23 11.54
N ILE A 9 -11.91 -47.07 12.50
CA ILE A 9 -12.05 -45.81 13.27
C ILE A 9 -10.77 -45.52 14.07
N ILE A 10 -10.16 -46.55 14.68
CA ILE A 10 -8.90 -46.40 15.42
C ILE A 10 -7.76 -45.97 14.49
N PHE A 11 -7.66 -46.57 13.30
CA PHE A 11 -6.62 -46.22 12.34
C PHE A 11 -6.76 -44.78 11.82
N VAL A 12 -8.00 -44.34 11.55
CA VAL A 12 -8.29 -42.95 11.15
C VAL A 12 -7.97 -41.96 12.27
N GLY A 13 -8.29 -42.30 13.52
CA GLY A 13 -7.95 -41.47 14.68
C GLY A 13 -6.44 -41.27 14.82
N ILE A 14 -5.66 -42.34 14.68
CA ILE A 14 -4.19 -42.28 14.71
C ILE A 14 -3.65 -41.41 13.56
N ALA A 15 -4.17 -41.58 12.35
CA ALA A 15 -3.77 -40.76 11.20
C ALA A 15 -4.06 -39.26 11.41
N ALA A 16 -5.23 -38.93 11.99
CA ALA A 16 -5.59 -37.55 12.31
C ALA A 16 -4.65 -36.92 13.35
N VAL A 17 -4.26 -37.67 14.38
CA VAL A 17 -3.29 -37.22 15.39
C VAL A 17 -1.92 -36.95 14.75
N PHE A 18 -1.44 -37.84 13.88
CA PHE A 18 -0.17 -37.62 13.17
C PHE A 18 -0.21 -36.39 12.25
N ILE A 19 -1.33 -36.13 11.58
CA ILE A 19 -1.53 -34.93 10.76
C ILE A 19 -1.47 -33.66 11.63
N LEU A 20 -2.11 -33.66 12.79
CA LEU A 20 -2.05 -32.54 13.72
C LEU A 20 -0.63 -32.28 14.23
N ILE A 21 0.10 -33.33 14.59
CA ILE A 21 1.52 -33.21 15.01
C ILE A 21 2.35 -32.62 13.86
N TYR A 22 2.15 -33.09 12.62
CA TYR A 22 2.88 -32.57 11.46
C TYR A 22 2.61 -31.07 11.24
N ILE A 23 1.34 -30.65 11.30
CA ILE A 23 0.96 -29.25 11.08
C ILE A 23 1.46 -28.34 12.21
N PHE A 24 1.40 -28.79 13.47
CA PHE A 24 1.78 -27.95 14.62
C PHE A 24 3.28 -27.94 14.91
N PHE A 25 4.00 -29.05 14.70
CA PHE A 25 5.41 -29.18 15.11
C PHE A 25 6.41 -29.18 13.95
N ILE A 26 6.04 -29.68 12.77
CA ILE A 26 7.00 -29.88 11.66
C ILE A 26 6.84 -28.82 10.56
N LYS A 27 5.62 -28.30 10.36
CA LYS A 27 5.38 -27.25 9.36
C LYS A 27 5.99 -25.93 9.83
N LYS A 28 7.20 -25.62 9.35
CA LYS A 28 7.82 -24.31 9.56
C LYS A 28 6.94 -23.22 8.93
N PRO A 29 6.74 -22.06 9.59
CA PRO A 29 6.08 -20.93 8.97
C PRO A 29 6.87 -20.54 7.73
N GLN A 30 6.18 -20.44 6.60
CA GLN A 30 6.75 -20.08 5.31
C GLN A 30 7.46 -18.71 5.47
N PRO A 31 8.75 -18.61 5.11
CA PRO A 31 9.46 -17.34 5.20
C PRO A 31 8.73 -16.32 4.33
N GLN A 32 8.22 -15.28 4.98
CA GLN A 32 7.62 -14.15 4.28
C GLN A 32 8.74 -13.48 3.48
N ALA A 33 8.49 -13.18 2.21
CA ALA A 33 9.49 -12.58 1.33
C ALA A 33 10.05 -11.30 1.96
N ASP A 34 11.37 -11.31 2.19
CA ASP A 34 12.14 -10.13 2.53
C ASP A 34 12.32 -9.26 1.29
N LEU A 35 12.09 -7.96 1.46
CA LEU A 35 12.30 -6.98 0.41
C LEU A 35 13.82 -6.74 0.32
N VAL A 36 14.42 -7.08 -0.81
CA VAL A 36 15.83 -6.82 -1.10
C VAL A 36 15.96 -5.67 -2.09
N SER A 37 16.77 -4.66 -1.77
CA SER A 37 17.08 -3.58 -2.72
C SER A 37 18.08 -4.09 -3.77
N SER A 38 17.63 -4.27 -5.02
CA SER A 38 18.52 -4.45 -6.17
C SER A 38 18.91 -3.08 -6.74
N SER A 39 20.16 -2.67 -6.60
CA SER A 39 20.68 -1.47 -7.26
C SER A 39 20.96 -1.77 -8.74
N ASN A 40 20.00 -1.52 -9.63
CA ASN A 40 20.25 -1.43 -11.07
C ASN A 40 20.59 0.04 -11.40
N PRO A 41 21.82 0.35 -11.88
CA PRO A 41 22.21 1.71 -12.20
C PRO A 41 21.75 2.07 -13.62
N THR A 42 20.44 2.25 -13.82
CA THR A 42 19.90 2.83 -15.05
C THR A 42 18.78 3.81 -14.73
N PHE A 43 19.13 4.87 -14.00
CA PHE A 43 18.43 6.14 -14.11
C PHE A 43 19.39 7.14 -14.76
N SER A 44 19.24 7.28 -16.07
CA SER A 44 19.87 8.31 -16.88
C SER A 44 19.23 9.67 -16.61
N SER A 45 20.08 10.61 -16.21
CA SER A 45 20.07 12.01 -16.64
C SER A 45 19.00 12.95 -16.05
N PHE A 46 19.26 13.44 -14.84
CA PHE A 46 19.11 14.87 -14.57
C PHE A 46 20.49 15.50 -14.51
N SER A 47 20.76 16.32 -15.52
CA SER A 47 21.97 17.12 -15.67
C SER A 47 22.13 18.10 -14.50
N SER A 48 23.39 18.37 -14.13
CA SER A 48 23.90 19.45 -13.27
C SER A 48 24.01 19.26 -11.74
N ILE A 49 24.57 18.14 -11.25
CA ILE A 49 25.24 18.12 -9.92
C ILE A 49 26.59 17.37 -10.05
N PRO A 50 27.72 17.90 -9.54
CA PRO A 50 29.03 17.23 -9.63
C PRO A 50 29.01 15.84 -8.98
N ASP A 51 29.45 14.84 -9.74
CA ASP A 51 29.33 13.40 -9.46
C ASP A 51 30.16 12.91 -8.26
N THR A 52 30.98 13.77 -7.64
CA THR A 52 31.89 13.40 -6.55
C THR A 52 31.21 13.35 -5.18
N MET A 53 29.98 13.86 -5.03
CA MET A 53 29.26 13.86 -3.74
C MET A 53 28.04 12.91 -3.67
N ILE A 54 27.54 12.43 -4.81
CA ILE A 54 26.29 11.64 -4.85
C ILE A 54 26.53 10.11 -4.76
N SER A 55 27.73 9.63 -5.07
CA SER A 55 28.03 8.18 -5.07
C SER A 55 27.84 7.53 -3.69
N ASN A 56 28.20 8.25 -2.60
CA ASN A 56 28.03 7.74 -1.23
C ASN A 56 26.61 7.93 -0.68
N GLN A 57 25.74 8.74 -1.28
CA GLN A 57 24.38 9.00 -0.76
C GLN A 57 23.30 8.08 -1.34
N ARG A 58 23.49 7.55 -2.56
CA ARG A 58 22.53 6.63 -3.20
C ARG A 58 22.23 5.36 -2.38
N PRO A 59 23.22 4.69 -1.75
CA PRO A 59 22.96 3.52 -0.92
C PRO A 59 22.16 3.85 0.35
N LEU A 60 22.38 5.04 0.92
CA LEU A 60 21.67 5.49 2.12
C LEU A 60 20.18 5.76 1.82
N ILE A 61 19.89 6.42 0.70
CA ILE A 61 18.51 6.73 0.27
C ILE A 61 17.73 5.43 -0.01
N ALA A 62 18.35 4.45 -0.66
CA ALA A 62 17.72 3.14 -0.91
C ALA A 62 17.42 2.39 0.39
N LYS A 63 18.34 2.42 1.36
CA LYS A 63 18.15 1.81 2.69
C LYS A 63 17.01 2.47 3.47
N ASP A 64 16.93 3.80 3.45
CA ASP A 64 15.90 4.54 4.18
C ASP A 64 14.52 4.33 3.56
N PHE A 65 14.42 4.28 2.23
CA PHE A 65 13.19 3.92 1.53
C PHE A 65 12.75 2.48 1.82
N LEU A 66 13.69 1.52 1.81
CA LEU A 66 13.39 0.13 2.15
C LEU A 66 12.92 -0.02 3.60
N SER A 67 13.54 0.70 4.53
CA SER A 67 13.14 0.77 5.93
C SER A 67 11.72 1.32 6.09
N LEU A 68 11.39 2.42 5.37
CA LEU A 68 10.04 2.97 5.34
C LEU A 68 9.03 1.96 4.79
N LEU A 69 9.35 1.26 3.71
CA LEU A 69 8.46 0.29 3.08
C LEU A 69 8.22 -0.93 3.99
N LEU A 70 9.26 -1.39 4.69
CA LEU A 70 9.14 -2.45 5.71
C LEU A 70 8.28 -2.00 6.90
N ASN A 71 8.40 -0.75 7.32
CA ASN A 71 7.54 -0.19 8.36
C ASN A 71 6.07 -0.13 7.91
N VAL A 72 5.80 0.27 6.66
CA VAL A 72 4.44 0.29 6.09
C VAL A 72 3.85 -1.12 5.95
N LYS A 73 4.65 -2.12 5.56
CA LYS A 73 4.21 -3.53 5.45
C LYS A 73 3.62 -4.06 6.77
N ASN A 74 4.08 -3.55 7.91
CA ASN A 74 3.63 -3.98 9.23
C ASN A 74 2.42 -3.19 9.76
N ILE A 75 1.98 -2.14 9.06
CA ILE A 75 0.77 -1.40 9.43
C ILE A 75 -0.44 -2.29 9.10
N LYS A 76 -1.13 -2.73 10.15
CA LYS A 76 -2.44 -3.38 10.03
C LYS A 76 -3.50 -2.35 10.40
N LEU A 77 -4.47 -2.17 9.51
CA LEU A 77 -5.66 -1.41 9.84
C LEU A 77 -6.59 -2.29 10.68
N ASP A 78 -7.19 -1.70 11.69
CA ASP A 78 -8.22 -2.35 12.48
C ASP A 78 -9.55 -2.24 11.75
N ASP A 79 -10.00 -3.34 11.14
CA ASP A 79 -11.25 -3.39 10.39
C ASP A 79 -12.48 -3.22 11.29
N ALA A 80 -12.31 -3.30 12.62
CA ALA A 80 -13.41 -3.06 13.57
C ALA A 80 -13.95 -1.63 13.48
N ILE A 81 -13.15 -0.65 13.01
CA ILE A 81 -13.59 0.73 12.81
C ILE A 81 -14.81 0.81 11.88
N PHE A 82 -14.89 -0.07 10.86
CA PHE A 82 -16.00 -0.11 9.90
C PHE A 82 -17.29 -0.69 10.50
N SER A 83 -17.18 -1.40 11.63
CA SER A 83 -18.34 -1.91 12.38
C SER A 83 -18.82 -0.96 13.47
N ASP A 84 -18.07 0.11 13.76
CA ASP A 84 -18.44 1.09 14.78
C ASP A 84 -19.70 1.87 14.36
N SER A 85 -20.62 2.05 15.30
CA SER A 85 -21.76 2.94 15.15
C SER A 85 -21.36 4.36 14.72
N ALA A 86 -20.24 4.91 15.20
CA ALA A 86 -19.76 6.23 14.84
C ALA A 86 -19.39 6.31 13.34
N PHE A 87 -18.72 5.28 12.82
CA PHE A 87 -18.39 5.19 11.40
C PHE A 87 -19.65 5.01 10.54
N ASN A 88 -20.58 4.17 10.98
CA ASN A 88 -21.85 3.94 10.26
C ASN A 88 -22.78 5.15 10.24
N ASN A 89 -22.66 6.07 11.21
CA ASN A 89 -23.45 7.30 11.26
C ASN A 89 -22.76 8.49 10.55
N LEU A 90 -21.55 8.31 9.99
CA LEU A 90 -20.88 9.36 9.25
C LEU A 90 -21.68 9.66 7.98
N ARG A 91 -22.18 10.89 7.87
CA ARG A 91 -22.89 11.37 6.68
C ARG A 91 -21.93 12.17 5.83
N ASP A 92 -21.79 11.77 4.57
CA ASP A 92 -21.11 12.59 3.58
C ASP A 92 -21.89 13.90 3.40
N SER A 93 -21.22 15.01 3.65
CA SER A 93 -21.76 16.37 3.52
C SER A 93 -21.13 17.12 2.35
N SER A 94 -20.60 16.37 1.37
CA SER A 94 -20.07 16.94 0.13
C SER A 94 -21.15 17.75 -0.56
N ILE A 95 -20.83 19.03 -0.79
CA ILE A 95 -21.65 19.94 -1.60
C ILE A 95 -20.98 20.11 -2.96
N ILE A 96 -21.80 20.17 -4.01
CA ILE A 96 -21.31 20.57 -5.33
C ILE A 96 -21.11 22.08 -5.28
N LEU A 97 -19.85 22.51 -5.34
CA LEU A 97 -19.52 23.92 -5.56
C LEU A 97 -19.71 24.18 -7.05
N ILE A 98 -20.69 25.02 -7.39
CA ILE A 98 -20.81 25.59 -8.74
C ILE A 98 -19.93 26.83 -8.72
N PRO A 99 -18.84 26.89 -9.50
CA PRO A 99 -18.03 28.10 -9.57
C PRO A 99 -18.86 29.22 -10.19
N ASP A 100 -18.78 30.42 -9.63
CA ASP A 100 -19.52 31.60 -10.09
C ASP A 100 -19.07 32.11 -11.47
N GLY A 101 -18.09 31.43 -12.11
CA GLY A 101 -17.56 31.76 -13.44
C GLY A 101 -16.72 33.04 -13.50
N ASN A 102 -16.61 33.78 -12.41
CA ASN A 102 -15.84 35.02 -12.29
C ASN A 102 -14.49 34.84 -11.58
N GLU A 103 -13.98 33.61 -11.58
CA GLU A 103 -12.78 33.25 -10.84
C GLU A 103 -11.50 33.81 -11.49
N GLY A 104 -10.79 34.64 -10.73
CA GLY A 104 -9.49 35.19 -11.09
C GLY A 104 -9.55 36.64 -11.61
N ARG A 105 -8.43 37.36 -11.44
CA ARG A 105 -8.21 38.63 -12.15
C ARG A 105 -7.71 38.31 -13.56
N PRO A 106 -8.06 39.11 -14.58
CA PRO A 106 -7.40 39.03 -15.88
C PRO A 106 -5.87 39.04 -15.71
N ASN A 107 -5.18 38.17 -16.44
CA ASN A 107 -3.74 38.02 -16.33
C ASN A 107 -3.04 39.35 -16.69
N PRO A 108 -2.39 40.05 -15.74
CA PRO A 108 -1.76 41.35 -16.00
C PRO A 108 -0.49 41.23 -16.87
N PHE A 109 -0.08 40.01 -17.21
CA PHE A 109 1.05 39.71 -18.08
C PHE A 109 0.63 39.12 -19.45
N ALA A 110 -0.67 39.14 -19.78
CA ALA A 110 -1.14 38.70 -21.10
C ALA A 110 -0.63 39.63 -22.21
N PRO A 111 -0.24 39.10 -23.38
CA PRO A 111 0.06 39.92 -24.54
C PRO A 111 -1.14 40.79 -24.93
N LEU A 112 -0.87 42.06 -25.27
CA LEU A 112 -1.91 43.00 -25.69
C LEU A 112 -2.73 42.42 -26.86
N GLY A 113 -4.06 42.44 -26.73
CA GLY A 113 -4.97 41.91 -27.75
C GLY A 113 -5.40 40.45 -27.58
N THR A 114 -5.09 39.81 -26.44
CA THR A 114 -5.56 38.45 -26.09
C THR A 114 -6.66 38.43 -25.03
N ASP A 115 -7.26 39.60 -24.74
CA ASP A 115 -8.33 39.72 -23.76
C ASP A 115 -9.59 39.03 -24.27
N ASN A 116 -9.96 37.90 -23.65
CA ASN A 116 -11.26 37.29 -23.84
C ASN A 116 -12.30 38.20 -23.19
N VAL A 117 -12.93 39.05 -24.00
CA VAL A 117 -14.11 39.81 -23.61
C VAL A 117 -15.28 38.83 -23.57
N GLU A 118 -15.52 38.23 -22.41
CA GLU A 118 -16.78 37.53 -22.15
C GLU A 118 -17.90 38.57 -22.19
N ALA A 119 -18.74 38.52 -23.23
CA ALA A 119 -19.88 39.42 -23.36
C ALA A 119 -20.94 39.09 -22.30
N PRO A 120 -21.57 40.09 -21.66
CA PRO A 120 -22.62 39.84 -20.69
C PRO A 120 -23.88 39.33 -21.41
N ILE A 121 -24.45 38.22 -20.91
CA ILE A 121 -25.81 37.76 -21.19
C ILE A 121 -26.80 38.38 -20.21
#